data_AF-A0A0P7BF96-F1
#
_entry.id   AF-A0A0P7BF96-F1
#
_cell.length_a   1.000
_cell.length_b   1.000
_cell.length_c   1.000
_cell.angle_alpha   90.00
_cell.angle_beta   90.00
_cell.angle_gamma   90.00
#
_symmetry.space_group_name_H-M   'P 1'
#
loop_
_entity.id
_entity.type
_entity.pdbx_description
1 polymer ?
#
loop_
_entity_poly.entity_id
_entity_poly.type
_entity_poly.pdbx_seq_one_letter_code
_entity_poly.pdbx_strand_id
1 'polypeptide(L)'
;MIGSELNGCEILHNDPDKLHLAPFVNPSLPLEKQQRSCREFARIYELGGAKCAVHKDIVWHRWRKLVWNASFNPVCALVDLDSGTIQDAGCLDTLIRPAMNEVVAIAKAAGYDLPSGIQDQMVALTPKETYLKPSMQVDAQRGRPMEIEVILGNPLRVARDLLVPAPTLTTLYSLLLARQWTCNNNTGA
;
A
#
# COMPACT_ATOMS: atom_id res chain seq x y z
N MET A 1 -0.64 8.99 5.27
CA MET A 1 -2.02 8.98 5.79
C MET A 1 -2.89 9.62 4.72
N ILE A 2 -4.04 9.04 4.39
CA ILE A 2 -4.99 9.70 3.48
C ILE A 2 -5.54 10.87 4.29
N GLY A 3 -5.18 12.09 3.90
CA GLY A 3 -5.41 13.30 4.67
C GLY A 3 -6.82 13.86 4.54
N SER A 4 -7.79 13.07 4.08
CA SER A 4 -9.16 13.53 3.96
C SER A 4 -10.20 12.44 4.16
N GLU A 5 -11.34 12.85 4.70
CA GLU A 5 -12.51 12.00 4.90
C GLU A 5 -13.79 12.70 4.45
N LEU A 6 -14.78 11.89 4.08
CA LEU A 6 -16.09 12.39 3.65
C LEU A 6 -17.05 12.36 4.84
N ASN A 7 -17.56 13.53 5.22
CA ASN A 7 -18.62 13.71 6.22
C ASN A 7 -19.91 14.16 5.52
N GLY A 8 -20.72 13.19 5.08
CA GLY A 8 -21.90 13.47 4.27
C GLY A 8 -21.52 14.05 2.90
N CYS A 9 -21.83 15.33 2.67
CA CYS A 9 -21.48 16.06 1.45
C CYS A 9 -20.23 16.95 1.61
N GLU A 10 -19.56 16.89 2.75
CA GLU A 10 -18.38 17.70 3.05
C GLU A 10 -17.11 16.85 2.99
N ILE A 11 -16.05 17.41 2.40
CA ILE A 11 -14.71 16.81 2.42
C ILE A 11 -13.92 17.51 3.51
N LEU A 12 -13.54 16.76 4.55
CA LEU A 12 -12.68 17.23 5.61
C LEU A 12 -11.23 16.95 5.22
N HIS A 13 -10.39 17.98 5.20
CA HIS A 13 -8.95 17.85 4.96
C HIS A 13 -8.22 17.88 6.31
N ASN A 14 -7.84 16.70 6.79
CA ASN A 14 -7.19 16.48 8.09
C ASN A 14 -5.68 16.72 8.05
N ASP A 15 -5.04 16.56 6.89
CA ASP A 15 -3.60 16.74 6.72
C ASP A 15 -3.26 17.45 5.40
N PRO A 16 -2.14 18.20 5.34
CA PRO A 16 -1.61 18.71 4.08
C PRO A 16 -1.19 17.58 3.14
N ASP A 17 -1.47 17.76 1.85
CA ASP A 17 -1.03 16.81 0.82
C ASP A 17 0.49 16.67 0.78
N LYS A 18 0.96 15.43 0.87
CA LYS A 18 2.37 15.07 0.74
C LYS A 18 2.53 14.13 -0.44
N LEU A 19 3.21 14.59 -1.49
CA LEU A 19 3.36 13.86 -2.74
C LEU A 19 4.81 13.40 -2.94
N HIS A 20 4.98 12.10 -3.19
CA HIS A 20 6.28 11.52 -3.54
C HIS A 20 6.29 11.23 -5.04
N LEU A 21 7.27 11.80 -5.76
CA LEU A 21 7.30 11.81 -7.22
C LEU A 21 8.63 11.29 -7.75
N ALA A 22 8.61 10.57 -8.85
CA ALA A 22 9.76 10.45 -9.76
C ALA A 22 9.23 10.19 -11.17
N PRO A 23 10.03 10.44 -12.23
CA PRO A 23 9.65 10.04 -13.57
C PRO A 23 9.44 8.52 -13.64
N PHE A 24 8.36 8.10 -14.30
CA PHE A 24 8.28 6.74 -14.81
C PHE A 24 9.11 6.68 -16.10
N VAL A 25 10.32 6.12 -16.00
CA VAL A 25 11.34 6.26 -17.04
C VAL A 25 10.89 5.61 -18.35
N ASN A 26 10.78 6.42 -19.39
CA ASN A 26 10.66 5.96 -20.77
C ASN A 26 12.06 5.93 -21.41
N PRO A 27 12.59 4.74 -21.79
CA PRO A 27 13.92 4.63 -22.40
C PRO A 27 14.07 5.38 -23.73
N SER A 28 12.96 5.70 -24.40
CA SER A 28 12.95 6.39 -25.69
C SER A 28 13.13 7.91 -25.56
N LEU A 29 13.17 8.47 -24.34
CA LEU A 29 13.29 9.90 -24.08
C LEU A 29 14.53 10.21 -23.24
N PRO A 30 15.21 11.36 -23.46
CA PRO A 30 16.32 11.77 -22.60
C PRO A 30 15.89 11.86 -21.13
N LEU A 31 16.64 11.21 -20.24
CA LEU A 31 16.34 11.17 -18.81
C LEU A 31 16.23 12.59 -18.21
N GLU A 32 17.11 13.50 -18.63
CA GLU A 32 17.11 14.87 -18.14
C GLU A 32 15.79 15.61 -18.44
N LYS A 33 15.20 15.37 -19.63
CA LYS A 33 13.91 15.95 -20.02
C LYS A 33 12.79 15.45 -19.10
N GLN A 34 12.78 14.15 -18.81
CA GLN A 34 11.78 13.52 -17.94
C GLN A 34 11.92 14.02 -16.50
N GLN A 35 13.14 14.13 -15.99
CA GLN A 35 13.43 14.69 -14.67
C GLN A 35 13.05 16.17 -14.56
N ARG A 36 13.32 16.97 -15.61
CA ARG A 36 12.90 18.37 -15.67
C ARG A 36 11.38 18.50 -15.63
N SER A 37 10.66 17.69 -16.40
CA SER A 37 9.20 17.67 -16.38
C SER A 37 8.64 17.29 -15.01
N CYS A 38 9.25 16.30 -14.33
CA CYS A 38 8.83 15.90 -12.99
C CYS A 38 9.06 17.01 -11.96
N ARG A 39 10.19 17.75 -12.05
CA ARG A 39 10.46 18.90 -11.17
C ARG A 39 9.51 20.06 -11.43
N GLU A 40 9.18 20.34 -12.69
CA GLU A 40 8.22 21.40 -13.01
C GLU A 40 6.81 21.04 -12.52
N PHE A 41 6.38 19.78 -12.66
CA PHE A 41 5.13 19.32 -12.08
C PHE A 41 5.12 19.50 -10.56
N ALA A 42 6.17 19.08 -9.86
CA ALA A 42 6.30 19.27 -8.41
C ALA A 42 6.19 20.75 -8.03
N ARG A 43 6.90 21.64 -8.74
CA ARG A 43 6.85 23.09 -8.50
C ARG A 43 5.43 23.65 -8.65
N ILE A 44 4.73 23.27 -9.72
CA ILE A 44 3.34 23.72 -9.95
C ILE A 44 2.42 23.21 -8.84
N TYR A 45 2.58 21.95 -8.42
CA TYR A 45 1.76 21.36 -7.37
C TYR A 45 2.01 21.99 -5.99
N GLU A 46 3.27 22.35 -5.69
CA GLU A 46 3.65 23.06 -4.46
C GLU A 46 3.06 24.47 -4.38
N LEU A 47 2.87 25.16 -5.51
CA LEU A 47 2.16 26.45 -5.53
C LEU A 47 0.70 26.33 -5.06
N GLY A 48 0.12 25.12 -5.13
CA GLY A 48 -1.20 24.80 -4.59
C GLY A 48 -1.22 24.48 -3.09
N GLY A 49 -0.08 24.56 -2.38
CA GLY A 49 0.03 24.31 -0.94
C GLY A 49 0.40 22.88 -0.55
N ALA A 50 0.62 21.99 -1.51
CA ALA A 50 1.10 20.64 -1.27
C ALA A 50 2.61 20.62 -0.96
N LYS A 51 3.07 19.56 -0.28
CA LYS A 51 4.49 19.27 -0.06
C LYS A 51 4.94 18.18 -1.02
N CYS A 52 5.84 18.50 -1.95
CA CYS A 52 6.37 17.51 -2.89
C CYS A 52 7.77 17.05 -2.50
N ALA A 53 8.04 15.76 -2.72
CA ALA A 53 9.37 15.18 -2.60
C ALA A 53 9.69 14.43 -3.89
N VAL A 54 10.66 14.95 -4.65
CA VAL A 54 11.13 14.33 -5.89
C VAL A 54 12.25 13.33 -5.57
N HIS A 55 12.01 12.06 -5.84
CA HIS A 55 12.91 10.94 -5.59
C HIS A 55 13.63 10.51 -6.87
N LYS A 56 14.71 9.76 -6.70
CA LYS A 56 15.42 9.13 -7.83
C LYS A 56 14.67 7.91 -8.36
N ASP A 57 14.09 7.12 -7.47
CA ASP A 57 13.47 5.84 -7.79
C ASP A 57 12.14 5.67 -7.06
N ILE A 58 11.04 6.01 -7.74
CA ILE A 58 9.71 5.86 -7.17
C ILE A 58 9.29 4.40 -7.02
N VAL A 59 9.87 3.47 -7.80
CA VAL A 59 9.52 2.05 -7.73
C VAL A 59 10.03 1.45 -6.42
N TRP A 60 11.22 1.83 -5.98
CA TRP A 60 11.72 1.50 -4.64
C TRP A 60 10.75 1.97 -3.54
N HIS A 61 10.28 3.22 -3.61
CA HIS A 61 9.33 3.75 -2.63
C HIS A 61 7.98 3.03 -2.65
N ARG A 62 7.54 2.56 -3.82
CA ARG A 62 6.33 1.73 -3.95
C ARG A 62 6.52 0.39 -3.25
N TRP A 63 7.66 -0.29 -3.43
CA TRP A 63 7.98 -1.51 -2.70
C TRP A 63 8.01 -1.29 -1.18
N ARG A 64 8.69 -0.23 -0.72
CA ARG A 64 8.69 0.15 0.70
C ARG A 64 7.27 0.32 1.25
N LYS A 65 6.37 0.97 0.49
CA LYS A 65 4.97 1.17 0.90
C LYS A 65 4.21 -0.16 0.94
N LEU A 66 4.44 -1.06 -0.02
CA LEU A 66 3.81 -2.37 -0.06
C LEU A 66 4.14 -3.23 1.17
N VAL A 67 5.28 -3.03 1.83
CA VAL A 67 5.60 -3.77 3.07
C VAL A 67 4.45 -3.63 4.07
N TRP A 68 3.90 -2.43 4.27
CA TRP A 68 2.73 -2.22 5.13
C TRP A 68 1.41 -2.49 4.38
N ASN A 69 1.29 -1.96 3.16
CA ASN A 69 0.02 -2.00 2.42
C ASN A 69 -0.41 -3.41 1.99
N ALA A 70 0.51 -4.36 1.80
CA ALA A 70 0.19 -5.74 1.42
C ALA A 70 0.13 -6.69 2.63
N SER A 71 0.32 -6.17 3.85
CA SER A 71 0.29 -6.94 5.11
C SER A 71 -0.84 -6.49 6.03
N PHE A 72 -0.72 -5.33 6.69
CA PHE A 72 -1.75 -4.81 7.59
C PHE A 72 -3.08 -4.56 6.87
N ASN A 73 -3.04 -3.88 5.72
CA ASN A 73 -4.24 -3.48 4.97
C ASN A 73 -5.15 -4.69 4.63
N PRO A 74 -4.65 -5.77 4.01
CA PRO A 74 -5.47 -6.96 3.72
C PRO A 74 -6.01 -7.66 4.95
N VAL A 75 -5.18 -7.83 5.98
CA VAL A 75 -5.58 -8.56 7.19
C VAL A 75 -6.69 -7.79 7.92
N CYS A 76 -6.51 -6.48 8.14
CA CYS A 76 -7.52 -5.62 8.75
C CYS A 76 -8.83 -5.63 7.95
N ALA A 77 -8.73 -5.58 6.62
CA ALA A 77 -9.91 -5.64 5.76
C ALA A 77 -10.66 -6.99 5.86
N LEU A 78 -9.96 -8.11 5.98
CA LEU A 78 -10.57 -9.45 6.07
C LEU A 78 -11.31 -9.69 7.39
N VAL A 79 -10.72 -9.26 8.51
CA VAL A 79 -11.19 -9.60 9.86
C VAL A 79 -11.93 -8.45 10.55
N ASP A 80 -11.97 -7.29 9.91
CA ASP A 80 -12.59 -6.06 10.40
C ASP A 80 -12.07 -5.56 11.76
N LEU A 81 -10.76 -5.72 11.99
CA LEU A 81 -10.05 -5.15 13.14
C LEU A 81 -9.10 -4.05 12.67
N ASP A 82 -8.87 -3.03 13.50
CA ASP A 82 -7.89 -1.98 13.23
C ASP A 82 -6.45 -2.47 13.37
N SER A 83 -5.49 -1.65 12.91
CA SER A 83 -4.07 -2.01 12.88
C SER A 83 -3.42 -2.26 14.24
N GLY A 84 -3.99 -1.75 15.32
CA GLY A 84 -3.52 -2.00 16.69
C GLY A 84 -4.09 -3.31 17.21
N THR A 85 -5.41 -3.42 17.23
CA THR A 85 -6.15 -4.59 17.76
C THR A 85 -5.74 -5.90 17.08
N ILE A 86 -5.45 -5.87 15.77
CA ILE A 86 -5.03 -7.08 15.03
C ILE A 86 -3.70 -7.67 15.53
N GLN A 87 -2.86 -6.84 16.16
CA GLN A 87 -1.60 -7.30 16.75
C GLN A 87 -1.86 -8.05 18.07
N ASP A 88 -2.79 -7.58 18.89
CA ASP A 88 -3.20 -8.25 20.13
C ASP A 88 -3.97 -9.54 19.87
N ALA A 89 -4.66 -9.63 18.73
CA ALA A 89 -5.29 -10.86 18.25
C ALA A 89 -4.28 -11.95 17.80
N GLY A 90 -2.98 -11.66 17.81
CA GLY A 90 -1.92 -12.64 17.50
C GLY A 90 -1.61 -12.82 16.01
N CYS A 91 -2.14 -11.97 15.13
CA CYS A 91 -1.90 -12.05 13.69
C CYS A 91 -0.54 -11.48 13.25
N LEU A 92 0.17 -10.78 14.14
CA LEU A 92 1.41 -10.08 13.81
C LEU A 92 2.49 -11.04 13.29
N ASP A 93 2.84 -12.06 14.07
CA ASP A 93 3.93 -12.97 13.72
C ASP A 93 3.50 -14.13 12.81
N THR A 94 2.19 -14.42 12.77
CA THR A 94 1.63 -15.56 12.03
C THR A 94 1.20 -15.21 10.60
N LEU A 95 0.88 -13.94 10.32
CA LEU A 95 0.32 -13.52 9.03
C LEU A 95 0.95 -12.22 8.52
N ILE A 96 1.05 -11.19 9.36
CA ILE A 96 1.51 -9.85 8.95
C ILE A 96 3.01 -9.88 8.63
N ARG A 97 3.87 -10.37 9.53
CA ARG A 97 5.32 -10.46 9.30
C ARG A 97 5.68 -11.40 8.15
N PRO A 98 5.08 -12.60 8.01
CA PRO A 98 5.31 -13.43 6.83
C PRO A 98 4.96 -12.71 5.52
N ALA A 99 3.83 -12.01 5.45
CA ALA A 99 3.47 -11.20 4.28
C ALA A 99 4.50 -10.08 4.01
N MET A 100 4.95 -9.36 5.05
CA MET A 100 6.02 -8.35 4.93
C MET A 100 7.31 -8.94 4.37
N ASN A 101 7.72 -10.12 4.86
CA ASN A 101 8.92 -10.82 4.42
C ASN A 101 8.84 -11.23 2.95
N GLU A 102 7.68 -11.71 2.51
CA GLU A 102 7.44 -12.04 1.10
C GLU A 102 7.55 -10.79 0.22
N VAL A 103 6.97 -9.64 0.62
CA VAL A 103 7.12 -8.38 -0.13
C VAL A 103 8.59 -7.98 -0.24
N VAL A 104 9.36 -8.07 0.85
CA VAL A 104 10.80 -7.74 0.85
C VAL A 104 11.59 -8.69 -0.05
N ALA A 105 11.29 -9.99 -0.01
CA ALA A 105 11.94 -10.98 -0.87
C ALA A 105 11.64 -10.72 -2.36
N ILE A 106 10.39 -10.42 -2.70
CA ILE A 106 10.00 -10.09 -4.09
C ILE A 106 10.67 -8.80 -4.54
N ALA A 107 10.67 -7.75 -3.70
CA ALA A 107 11.32 -6.47 -4.01
C ALA A 107 12.82 -6.66 -4.30
N LYS A 108 13.50 -7.45 -3.46
CA LYS A 108 14.92 -7.78 -3.63
C LYS A 108 15.18 -8.52 -4.93
N ALA A 109 14.37 -9.54 -5.26
CA ALA A 109 14.48 -10.26 -6.53
C ALA A 109 14.22 -9.34 -7.75
N ALA A 110 13.34 -8.36 -7.60
CA ALA A 110 13.06 -7.35 -8.62
C ALA A 110 14.14 -6.24 -8.72
N GLY A 111 15.23 -6.34 -7.96
CA GLY A 111 16.35 -5.40 -7.99
C GLY A 111 16.24 -4.21 -7.03
N TYR A 112 15.28 -4.23 -6.10
CA TYR A 112 15.05 -3.15 -5.14
C TYR A 112 15.38 -3.61 -3.72
N ASP A 113 16.58 -3.29 -3.25
CA ASP A 113 17.01 -3.64 -1.90
C ASP A 113 16.41 -2.67 -0.88
N LEU A 114 15.52 -3.19 -0.02
CA LEU A 114 14.91 -2.42 1.06
C LEU A 114 15.81 -2.47 2.31
N PRO A 115 15.75 -1.46 3.20
CA PRO A 115 16.64 -1.42 4.35
C PRO A 115 16.41 -2.64 5.26
N SER A 116 17.49 -3.17 5.81
CA SER A 116 17.39 -4.22 6.83
C SER A 116 16.52 -3.76 7.99
N GLY A 117 15.62 -4.63 8.47
CA GLY A 117 14.69 -4.30 9.56
C GLY A 117 13.53 -3.40 9.16
N ILE A 118 13.27 -3.19 7.85
CA ILE A 118 12.11 -2.40 7.39
C ILE A 118 10.79 -2.94 7.94
N GLN A 119 10.67 -4.26 8.11
CA GLN A 119 9.49 -4.90 8.71
C GLN A 119 9.31 -4.44 10.15
N ASP A 120 10.37 -4.52 10.97
CA ASP A 120 10.34 -4.08 12.36
C ASP A 120 10.06 -2.58 12.47
N GLN A 121 10.63 -1.79 11.57
CA GLN A 121 10.33 -0.36 11.49
C GLN A 121 8.84 -0.12 11.19
N MET A 122 8.24 -0.85 10.24
CA MET A 122 6.82 -0.69 9.90
C MET A 122 5.89 -1.12 11.04
N VAL A 123 6.26 -2.16 11.78
CA VAL A 123 5.54 -2.59 12.98
C VAL A 123 5.68 -1.55 14.09
N ALA A 124 6.88 -1.03 14.35
CA ALA A 124 7.11 0.02 15.35
C ALA A 124 6.39 1.33 15.02
N LEU A 125 6.25 1.66 13.73
CA LEU A 125 5.45 2.79 13.24
C LEU A 125 3.94 2.54 13.28
N THR A 126 3.52 1.34 13.69
CA THR A 126 2.12 0.96 13.91
C THR A 126 1.94 0.52 15.37
N PRO A 127 2.06 1.43 16.37
CA PRO A 127 1.85 1.08 17.77
C PRO A 127 0.49 0.43 18.01
N LYS A 128 0.40 -0.46 18.99
CA LYS A 128 -0.83 -1.18 19.33
C LYS A 128 -1.97 -0.25 19.75
N GLU A 129 -1.61 0.90 20.30
CA GLU A 129 -2.53 1.95 20.72
C GLU A 129 -3.10 2.74 19.52
N THR A 130 -2.62 2.44 18.30
CA THR A 130 -3.07 3.06 17.06
C THR A 130 -4.29 2.33 16.51
N TYR A 131 -5.47 2.87 16.79
CA TYR A 131 -6.75 2.41 16.23
C TYR A 131 -6.96 2.88 14.78
N LEU A 132 -5.92 2.80 13.95
CA LEU A 132 -5.98 3.22 12.56
C LEU A 132 -6.74 2.18 11.75
N LYS A 133 -7.86 2.62 11.16
CA LYS A 133 -8.61 1.87 10.16
C LYS A 133 -7.94 2.03 8.78
N PRO A 134 -7.36 0.97 8.21
CA PRO A 134 -6.67 1.08 6.92
C PRO A 134 -7.65 1.27 5.75
N SER A 135 -7.20 1.86 4.65
CA SER A 135 -8.09 2.25 3.53
C SER A 135 -8.87 1.09 2.93
N MET A 136 -8.22 -0.07 2.78
CA MET A 136 -8.86 -1.27 2.24
C MET A 136 -9.98 -1.79 3.16
N GLN A 137 -9.85 -1.62 4.48
CA GLN A 137 -10.91 -1.97 5.42
C GLN A 137 -12.11 -1.02 5.29
N VAL A 138 -11.85 0.28 5.09
CA VAL A 138 -12.92 1.26 4.82
C VAL A 138 -13.69 0.90 3.55
N ASP A 139 -12.99 0.55 2.48
CA ASP A 139 -13.63 0.15 1.22
C ASP A 139 -14.45 -1.14 1.40
N ALA A 140 -13.90 -2.13 2.11
CA ALA A 140 -14.62 -3.37 2.41
C ALA A 140 -15.91 -3.13 3.20
N GLN A 141 -15.87 -2.32 4.26
CA GLN A 141 -17.04 -1.98 5.08
C GLN A 141 -18.10 -1.20 4.30
N ARG A 142 -17.67 -0.37 3.34
CA ARG A 142 -18.57 0.42 2.49
C ARG A 142 -19.05 -0.35 1.25
N GLY A 143 -18.69 -1.63 1.11
CA GLY A 143 -19.04 -2.43 -0.06
C GLY A 143 -18.45 -1.90 -1.36
N ARG A 144 -17.34 -1.16 -1.30
CA ARG A 144 -16.67 -0.58 -2.47
C ARG A 144 -15.65 -1.57 -3.05
N PRO A 145 -15.30 -1.44 -4.34
CA PRO A 145 -14.16 -2.14 -4.90
C PRO A 145 -12.87 -1.79 -4.14
N MET A 146 -12.19 -2.80 -3.61
CA MET A 146 -10.89 -2.71 -2.94
C MET A 146 -9.74 -2.75 -3.95
N GLU A 147 -8.60 -2.14 -3.60
CA GLU A 147 -7.38 -2.08 -4.42
C GLU A 147 -6.58 -3.41 -4.46
N ILE A 148 -7.27 -4.56 -4.54
CA ILE A 148 -6.67 -5.91 -4.41
C ILE A 148 -5.60 -6.16 -5.49
N GLU A 149 -5.91 -5.85 -6.75
CA GLU A 149 -4.99 -6.06 -7.87
C GLU A 149 -3.72 -5.23 -7.76
N VAL A 150 -3.83 -4.01 -7.24
CA VAL A 150 -2.72 -3.09 -7.14
C VAL A 150 -1.79 -3.47 -5.99
N ILE A 151 -2.38 -3.84 -4.85
CA ILE A 151 -1.66 -4.10 -3.60
C ILE A 151 -1.11 -5.53 -3.54
N LEU A 152 -1.86 -6.52 -4.01
CA LEU A 152 -1.48 -7.95 -3.94
C LEU A 152 -1.27 -8.57 -5.32
N GLY A 153 -2.15 -8.29 -6.28
CA GLY A 153 -2.05 -8.89 -7.62
C GLY A 153 -0.74 -8.56 -8.34
N ASN A 154 -0.33 -7.28 -8.33
CA ASN A 154 0.93 -6.84 -8.94
C ASN A 154 2.16 -7.52 -8.34
N PRO A 155 2.42 -7.48 -7.01
CA PRO A 155 3.58 -8.15 -6.45
C PRO A 155 3.55 -9.67 -6.65
N LEU A 156 2.37 -10.31 -6.63
CA LEU A 156 2.25 -11.74 -6.94
C LEU A 156 2.61 -12.09 -8.39
N ARG A 157 2.24 -11.24 -9.35
CA ARG A 157 2.70 -11.40 -10.76
C ARG A 157 4.22 -11.32 -10.85
N VAL A 158 4.84 -10.33 -10.18
CA VAL A 158 6.30 -10.20 -10.13
C VAL A 158 6.93 -11.42 -9.44
N ALA A 159 6.36 -11.89 -8.33
CA ALA A 159 6.84 -13.06 -7.61
C ALA A 159 6.85 -14.31 -8.50
N ARG A 160 5.77 -14.54 -9.24
CA ARG A 160 5.69 -15.64 -10.22
C ARG A 160 6.75 -15.51 -11.31
N ASP A 161 6.88 -14.33 -11.92
CA ASP A 161 7.80 -14.12 -13.05
C ASP A 161 9.27 -14.26 -12.63
N LEU A 162 9.58 -13.99 -11.35
CA LEU A 162 10.92 -14.11 -10.75
C LEU A 162 11.10 -15.38 -9.89
N LEU A 163 10.12 -16.29 -9.88
CA LEU A 163 10.14 -17.56 -9.14
C LEU A 163 10.37 -17.39 -7.63
N VAL A 164 9.84 -16.33 -7.04
CA VAL A 164 9.88 -16.06 -5.59
C VAL A 164 8.61 -16.64 -4.93
N PRO A 165 8.73 -17.54 -3.94
CA PRO A 165 7.58 -18.03 -3.18
C PRO A 165 6.89 -16.90 -2.40
N ALA A 166 5.56 -16.82 -2.53
CA ALA A 166 4.74 -15.83 -1.82
C ALA A 166 3.40 -16.44 -1.31
N PRO A 167 3.44 -17.54 -0.53
CA PRO A 167 2.23 -18.26 -0.10
C PRO A 167 1.29 -17.42 0.78
N THR A 168 1.84 -16.57 1.65
CA THR A 168 1.04 -15.73 2.55
C THR A 168 0.27 -14.67 1.76
N LEU A 169 0.96 -13.96 0.87
CA LEU A 169 0.34 -12.98 -0.02
C LEU A 169 -0.70 -13.64 -0.95
N THR A 170 -0.41 -14.85 -1.44
CA THR A 170 -1.35 -15.62 -2.28
C THR A 170 -2.63 -15.97 -1.52
N THR A 171 -2.49 -16.35 -0.25
CA THR A 171 -3.63 -16.64 0.63
C THR A 171 -4.47 -15.38 0.87
N LEU A 172 -3.83 -14.28 1.27
CA LEU A 172 -4.51 -12.99 1.48
C LEU A 172 -5.23 -12.50 0.22
N TYR A 173 -4.60 -12.63 -0.94
CA TYR A 173 -5.19 -12.28 -2.23
C TYR A 173 -6.46 -13.08 -2.52
N SER A 174 -6.39 -14.40 -2.37
CA SER A 174 -7.52 -15.29 -2.64
C SER A 174 -8.70 -15.01 -1.71
N LEU A 175 -8.44 -14.81 -0.42
CA LEU A 175 -9.48 -14.47 0.56
C LEU A 175 -10.12 -13.11 0.29
N LEU A 176 -9.32 -12.12 -0.12
CA LEU A 176 -9.86 -10.80 -0.46
C LEU A 176 -10.70 -10.81 -1.73
N LEU A 177 -10.34 -11.62 -2.74
CA LEU A 177 -11.20 -11.81 -3.91
C LEU A 177 -12.55 -12.40 -3.52
N ALA A 178 -12.56 -13.40 -2.64
CA ALA A 178 -13.80 -13.97 -2.12
C ALA A 178 -14.62 -12.92 -1.34
N ARG A 179 -13.96 -12.13 -0.48
CA ARG A 179 -14.61 -11.02 0.24
C ARG A 179 -15.18 -9.98 -0.72
N GLN A 180 -14.44 -9.53 -1.73
CA GLN A 180 -14.92 -8.60 -2.73
C GLN A 180 -16.13 -9.14 -3.49
N TRP A 181 -16.10 -10.43 -3.83
CA TRP A 181 -17.23 -11.08 -4.50
C TRP A 181 -18.49 -11.01 -3.63
N THR A 182 -18.39 -11.22 -2.32
CA THR A 182 -19.54 -11.04 -1.43
C THR A 182 -20.05 -9.60 -1.41
N CYS A 183 -19.17 -8.60 -1.40
CA CYS A 183 -19.57 -7.19 -1.49
C CYS A 183 -20.33 -6.88 -2.80
N ASN A 184 -19.91 -7.46 -3.92
CA ASN A 184 -20.49 -7.19 -5.24
C ASN A 184 -21.81 -7.97 -5.47
N ASN A 185 -22.03 -9.08 -4.78
CA ASN A 185 -23.15 -10.00 -5.02
C ASN A 185 -24.16 -10.06 -3.86
N ASN A 186 -23.89 -9.44 -2.71
CA ASN A 186 -24.87 -9.25 -1.63
C ASN A 186 -25.74 -8.00 -1.85
N THR A 187 -26.34 -7.85 -3.03
CA THR A 187 -27.38 -6.84 -3.29
C THR A 187 -28.78 -7.28 -2.86
N GLY A 188 -28.90 -8.19 -1.88
CA GLY A 188 -30.21 -8.66 -1.42
C GLY A 188 -30.15 -9.60 -0.22
N ALA A 189 -30.22 -9.01 0.97
CA ALA A 189 -30.84 -9.60 2.15
C ALA A 189 -31.43 -8.46 2.99
#